data_AF-A0A1F5N189-F1
#
_entry.id   AF-A0A1F5N189-F1
#
_cell.length_a   1.000
_cell.length_b   1.000
_cell.length_c   1.000
_cell.angle_alpha   90.00
_cell.angle_beta   90.00
_cell.angle_gamma   90.00
#
_symmetry.space_group_name_H-M   'P 1'
#
loop_
_entity.id
_entity.type
_entity.pdbx_description
1 polymer ?
#
loop_
_entity_poly.entity_id
_entity_poly.type
_entity_poly.pdbx_seq_one_letter_code
_entity_poly.pdbx_strand_id
1 'polypeptide(L)' 'MFRKRFELFLSNPFHPQLNNHLLTGNYKGYRSINITGDWRALYSENENSIIFELLGTHSQLYK' A
#
# COMPACT_ATOMS: atom_id res chain seq x y z
N MET A 1 -1.02 -15.13 3.06
CA MET A 1 -0.90 -14.24 1.89
C MET A 1 -0.53 -12.81 2.28
N PHE A 2 -1.29 -12.14 3.15
CA PHE A 2 -0.95 -10.80 3.68
C PHE A 2 0.42 -10.73 4.37
N ARG A 3 0.68 -11.65 5.33
CA ARG A 3 1.91 -11.66 6.13
C ARG A 3 3.21 -11.67 5.31
N LYS A 4 3.27 -12.45 4.23
CA LYS A 4 4.43 -12.49 3.32
C LYS A 4 4.70 -11.15 2.64
N ARG A 5 3.64 -10.39 2.32
CA ARG A 5 3.74 -9.09 1.65
C ARG A 5 4.05 -7.98 2.62
N PHE A 6 3.54 -8.09 3.85
CA PHE A 6 3.96 -7.24 4.96
C PHE A 6 5.45 -7.45 5.29
N GLU A 7 5.91 -8.69 5.39
CA GLU A 7 7.34 -9.00 5.59
C GLU A 7 8.21 -8.46 4.44
N LEU A 8 7.76 -8.60 3.19
CA LEU A 8 8.45 -8.02 2.03
C LEU A 8 8.47 -6.48 2.07
N PHE A 9 7.39 -5.86 2.54
CA PHE A 9 7.32 -4.41 2.69
C PHE A 9 8.28 -3.92 3.78
N LEU A 10 8.36 -4.61 4.91
CA LEU A 10 9.30 -4.28 5.99
C LEU A 10 10.76 -4.43 5.55
N SER A 11 11.07 -5.36 4.66
CA SER A 11 12.44 -5.54 4.16
C SER A 11 12.79 -4.61 3.00
N ASN A 12 11.86 -4.38 2.06
CA ASN A 12 12.02 -3.50 0.92
C ASN A 12 10.66 -2.96 0.45
N PRO A 13 10.24 -1.76 0.90
CA PRO A 13 8.94 -1.20 0.55
C PRO A 13 8.81 -0.85 -0.94
N PHE A 14 9.92 -0.73 -1.67
CA PHE A 14 9.96 -0.44 -3.11
C PHE A 14 10.18 -1.69 -3.96
N HIS A 15 10.06 -2.88 -3.39
CA HIS A 15 10.17 -4.12 -4.15
C HIS A 15 9.13 -4.16 -5.29
N PRO A 16 9.50 -4.50 -6.55
CA PRO A 16 8.59 -4.43 -7.70
C PRO A 16 7.27 -5.20 -7.54
N GLN A 17 7.29 -6.31 -6.79
CA GLN A 17 6.06 -7.08 -6.48
C GLN A 17 5.02 -6.31 -5.66
N LEU A 18 5.44 -5.30 -4.90
CA LEU A 18 4.54 -4.45 -4.13
C LEU A 18 3.93 -3.36 -5.01
N ASN A 19 4.48 -3.08 -6.20
CA ASN A 19 4.02 -2.01 -7.08
C ASN A 19 3.79 -0.69 -6.33
N ASN A 20 4.77 -0.30 -5.50
CA ASN A 20 4.65 0.87 -4.64
C ASN A 20 4.67 2.15 -5.48
N HIS A 21 3.57 2.91 -5.44
CA HIS A 21 3.45 4.19 -6.15
C HIS A 21 2.68 5.22 -5.32
N LEU A 22 3.03 6.48 -5.52
CA LEU A 22 2.30 7.62 -4.96
C LEU A 22 0.93 7.73 -5.62
N LEU A 23 -0.08 8.04 -4.82
CA LEU A 23 -1.42 8.33 -5.29
C LEU A 23 -1.61 9.82 -5.56
N THR A 24 -2.56 10.10 -6.44
CA THR A 24 -2.95 11.44 -6.87
C THR A 24 -4.42 11.71 -6.51
N GLY A 25 -4.89 12.95 -6.68
CA GLY A 25 -6.28 13.32 -6.42
C GLY A 25 -6.64 13.29 -4.93
N ASN A 26 -7.78 12.67 -4.58
CA ASN A 26 -8.29 12.61 -3.21
C ASN A 26 -7.35 11.89 -2.22
N TYR A 27 -6.47 11.04 -2.73
CA TYR A 27 -5.46 10.32 -1.94
C TYR A 27 -4.05 10.88 -2.16
N LYS A 28 -3.91 12.16 -2.55
CA LYS A 28 -2.60 12.81 -2.68
C LYS A 28 -1.84 12.73 -1.37
N GLY A 29 -0.60 12.25 -1.43
CA GLY A 29 0.28 12.07 -0.27
C GLY A 29 0.25 10.65 0.33
N TYR A 30 -0.69 9.80 -0.10
CA TYR A 30 -0.68 8.38 0.22
C TYR A 30 0.09 7.59 -0.84
N ARG A 31 0.53 6.39 -0.46
CA ARG A 31 1.12 5.40 -1.36
C ARG A 31 0.25 4.15 -1.39
N SER A 32 0.20 3.48 -2.54
CA SER A 32 -0.52 2.21 -2.70
C SER A 32 0.46 1.07 -2.94
N ILE A 33 0.23 -0.06 -2.28
CA ILE A 33 0.94 -1.31 -2.52
C ILE A 33 -0.01 -2.48 -2.78
N ASN A 34 0.46 -3.44 -3.58
CA ASN A 34 -0.18 -4.71 -3.81
C ASN A 34 0.05 -5.65 -2.61
N ILE A 35 -1.05 -6.17 -2.07
CA ILE A 35 -1.02 -7.20 -1.03
C ILE A 35 -1.22 -8.58 -1.67
N THR A 36 -2.39 -8.88 -2.22
CA THR A 36 -2.67 -10.18 -2.84
C THR A 36 -3.83 -10.08 -3.81
N GLY A 37 -3.73 -10.70 -4.99
CA GLY A 37 -4.74 -10.55 -6.03
C GLY A 37 -5.09 -9.08 -6.27
N ASP A 38 -6.36 -8.74 -6.10
CA ASP A 38 -6.86 -7.37 -6.24
C ASP A 38 -6.80 -6.51 -4.97
N TRP A 39 -6.30 -7.04 -3.85
CA TRP A 39 -6.16 -6.29 -2.60
C TRP A 39 -5.00 -5.30 -2.66
N ARG A 40 -5.25 -4.10 -2.16
CA ARG A 40 -4.30 -3.01 -1.99
C ARG A 40 -4.28 -2.55 -0.54
N ALA A 41 -3.13 -2.05 -0.13
CA ALA A 41 -3.00 -1.26 1.09
C ALA A 41 -2.61 0.16 0.70
N LEU A 42 -3.31 1.14 1.24
CA LEU A 42 -2.94 2.54 1.17
C LEU A 42 -2.27 2.91 2.48
N TYR A 43 -1.12 3.54 2.39
CA TYR A 43 -0.39 3.95 3.57
C TYR A 43 0.13 5.38 3.45
N SER A 44 0.22 6.04 4.59
CA SER A 44 0.92 7.31 4.77
C SER A 44 2.23 7.03 5.52
N GLU A 45 3.26 7.83 5.24
CA GLU A 45 4.53 7.77 5.94
C GLU A 45 4.85 9.15 6.52
N ASN A 46 5.27 9.18 7.78
CA ASN A 46 5.87 10.35 8.43
C ASN A 46 7.29 9.97 8.89
N GLU A 47 7.99 10.91 9.52
CA GLU A 47 9.42 10.75 9.89
C GLU A 47 9.72 9.48 10.70
N ASN A 48 8.75 8.99 11.48
CA ASN A 48 8.97 7.93 12.46
C ASN A 48 8.06 6.71 12.26
N SER A 49 7.05 6.78 11.38
CA SER A 49 6.04 5.74 11.28
C SER A 49 5.40 5.65 9.90
N ILE A 50 4.95 4.43 9.61
CA ILE A 50 4.12 4.10 8.46
C ILE A 50 2.77 3.65 9.01
N ILE A 51 1.69 4.23 8.50
CA ILE A 51 0.32 3.92 8.90
C ILE A 51 -0.41 3.36 7.70
N PHE A 52 -0.92 2.12 7.81
CA PHE A 52 -1.81 1.53 6.82
C PHE A 52 -3.24 2.01 7.08
N GLU A 53 -3.69 2.93 6.24
CA GLU A 53 -4.90 3.73 6.45
C GLU A 53 -6.12 3.03 5.87
N LEU A 54 -5.94 2.35 4.73
CA LEU A 54 -6.99 1.58 4.08
C LEU A 54 -6.45 0.26 3.54
N LEU A 55 -7.27 -0.79 3.66
CA LEU A 55 -7.04 -2.12 3.11
C LEU A 55 -8.32 -2.55 2.41
N GLY A 56 -8.24 -2.85 1.11
CA GLY A 56 -9.41 -3.24 0.34
C GLY A 56 -9.06 -3.68 -1.07
N THR A 57 -10.04 -4.18 -1.81
CA THR A 57 -9.86 -4.44 -3.25
C THR A 57 -9.80 -3.13 -4.03
N HIS A 58 -9.29 -3.17 -5.26
CA HIS A 58 -9.24 -2.00 -6.13
C HIS A 58 -10.64 -1.37 -6.29
N SER A 59 -11.67 -2.18 -6.50
CA SER A 59 -13.06 -1.73 -6.61
C SER A 59 -13.66 -1.12 -5.33
N GLN A 60 -13.13 -1.47 -4.15
CA GLN A 60 -13.58 -0.90 -2.87
C GLN A 60 -12.94 0.45 -2.58
N LEU A 61 -11.71 0.66 -3.08
CA LEU A 61 -10.91 1.85 -2.79
C LEU A 61 -11.08 2.96 -3.82
N TYR A 62 -11.51 2.63 -5.05
CA TYR A 62 -11.61 3.58 -6.17
C TYR A 62 -13.01 3.58 -6.80
N LYS A 63 -14.05 3.84 -6.00
CA LYS A 63 -15.40 4.13 -6.53
C LYS A 63 -15.49 5.52 -7.14
#